data_AF-A0A328RXL8-F1
#
_entry.id   AF-A0A328RXL8-F1
#
_cell.length_a   1.000
_cell.length_b   1.000
_cell.length_c   1.000
_cell.angle_alpha   90.00
_cell.angle_beta   90.00
_cell.angle_gamma   90.00
#
_symmetry.space_group_name_H-M   'P 1'
#
loop_
_entity.id
_entity.type
_entity.pdbx_description
1 polymer ?
#
loop_
_entity_poly.entity_id
_entity_poly.type
_entity_poly.pdbx_seq_one_letter_code
_entity_poly.pdbx_strand_id
1 'polypeptide(L)'
;MTLRIGVIVHGPGIIDSGYAKKIIEILSKYGVVSCKLGGTMGRTAVIDGNLEDIIDISEKLLPSQSIKLLSKSNDILFLLNYGKSTVTGHTFGYKVLGNAGKDINLVQIERPGEDDGTIIQWNEKSDEILIDNIAADLDLPVIKADEVKSLVKDLTGYDKNNSCIERKIAGVSPGENIMVNGTIVGKATSDELVIIGEDNHIVDMIGGIIKQHGLEKLGEVDLSTAIVKTGLLRKADNIKPRIIEHESNDNLVVAFLDHAAEDIYKYRDVDLLVSVGDDTTLLSSDILYRFNIPIIGITDGDLDKVVLEGFKHKDSIIIQVEPGNDDIIGHEIHDCLFDGKEKINIEDISTFTSRLLDVIDKSGLEYKFVDKQLE
;
A
#
# COMPACT_ATOMS: atom_id res chain seq x y z
N MET A 1 -0.30 25.57 -28.20
CA MET A 1 -0.97 24.43 -27.54
C MET A 1 -0.78 24.61 -26.05
N THR A 2 -1.80 24.35 -25.23
CA THR A 2 -1.66 24.39 -23.77
C THR A 2 -0.83 23.18 -23.33
N LEU A 3 0.14 23.40 -22.43
CA LEU A 3 0.98 22.33 -21.88
C LEU A 3 0.10 21.29 -21.16
N ARG A 4 0.31 20.00 -21.43
CA ARG A 4 -0.37 18.89 -20.75
C ARG A 4 0.56 18.26 -19.73
N ILE A 5 0.14 18.27 -18.47
CA ILE A 5 0.92 17.85 -17.31
C ILE A 5 0.27 16.60 -16.72
N GLY A 6 1.02 15.50 -16.67
CA GLY A 6 0.60 14.30 -15.96
C GLY A 6 1.19 14.29 -14.55
N VAL A 7 0.38 14.03 -13.52
CA VAL A 7 0.83 13.95 -12.12
C VAL A 7 0.59 12.53 -11.60
N ILE A 8 1.63 11.92 -11.06
CA ILE A 8 1.59 10.61 -10.42
C ILE A 8 1.78 10.84 -8.94
N VAL A 9 0.74 10.60 -8.16
CA VAL A 9 0.78 10.73 -6.70
C VAL A 9 1.13 9.38 -6.09
N HIS A 10 2.20 9.28 -5.31
CA HIS A 10 2.61 8.02 -4.69
C HIS A 10 2.57 8.07 -3.15
N GLY A 11 1.88 7.07 -2.60
CA GLY A 11 1.80 6.83 -1.16
C GLY A 11 0.93 7.85 -0.42
N PRO A 12 0.58 7.56 0.85
CA PRO A 12 -0.26 8.44 1.64
C PRO A 12 0.45 9.70 2.13
N GLY A 13 1.78 9.65 2.38
CA GLY A 13 2.50 10.76 3.04
C GLY A 13 2.45 12.10 2.29
N ILE A 14 2.50 12.08 0.96
CA ILE A 14 2.39 13.31 0.15
C ILE A 14 0.97 13.91 0.20
N ILE A 15 -0.04 13.07 0.46
CA ILE A 15 -1.44 13.48 0.56
C ILE A 15 -1.74 13.98 1.97
N ASP A 16 -1.36 13.19 2.97
CA ASP A 16 -1.56 13.49 4.40
C ASP A 16 -0.83 14.79 4.82
N SER A 17 0.32 15.10 4.21
CA SER A 17 1.04 16.37 4.42
C SER A 17 0.40 17.58 3.72
N GLY A 18 -0.62 17.38 2.89
CA GLY A 18 -1.29 18.43 2.11
C GLY A 18 -0.52 18.90 0.87
N TYR A 19 0.72 18.44 0.67
CA TYR A 19 1.55 18.88 -0.46
C TYR A 19 1.05 18.39 -1.82
N ALA A 20 0.41 17.23 -1.91
CA ALA A 20 -0.17 16.74 -3.17
C ALA A 20 -1.11 17.79 -3.78
N LYS A 21 -2.06 18.30 -2.98
CA LYS A 21 -3.02 19.33 -3.42
C LYS A 21 -2.30 20.63 -3.78
N LYS A 22 -1.41 21.12 -2.91
CA LYS A 22 -0.64 22.36 -3.14
C LYS A 22 0.14 22.31 -4.45
N ILE A 23 0.82 21.20 -4.72
CA ILE A 23 1.62 21.02 -5.94
C ILE A 23 0.72 20.94 -7.17
N ILE A 24 -0.39 20.20 -7.12
CA ILE A 24 -1.34 20.12 -8.24
C ILE A 24 -1.92 21.51 -8.58
N GLU A 25 -2.25 22.32 -7.57
CA GLU A 25 -2.70 23.70 -7.76
C GLU A 25 -1.63 24.60 -8.40
N ILE A 26 -0.36 24.44 -8.01
CA ILE A 26 0.78 25.15 -8.62
C ILE A 26 0.94 24.73 -10.08
N LEU A 27 0.99 23.43 -10.37
CA LEU A 27 1.15 22.89 -11.72
C LEU A 27 0.01 23.32 -12.66
N SER A 28 -1.21 23.45 -12.12
CA SER A 28 -2.38 23.92 -12.88
C SER A 28 -2.26 25.36 -13.41
N LYS A 29 -1.33 26.17 -12.86
CA LYS A 29 -1.01 27.51 -13.39
C LYS A 29 -0.22 27.43 -14.70
N TYR A 30 0.47 26.32 -14.94
CA TYR A 30 1.36 26.13 -16.09
C TYR A 30 0.73 25.32 -17.22
N GLY A 31 -0.33 24.54 -16.96
CA GLY A 31 -0.95 23.69 -17.96
C GLY A 31 -2.20 22.95 -17.48
N VAL A 32 -2.74 22.10 -18.35
CA VAL A 32 -3.84 21.21 -18.02
C VAL A 32 -3.29 19.99 -17.30
N VAL A 33 -3.76 19.75 -16.07
CA VAL A 33 -3.27 18.69 -15.21
C VAL A 33 -4.18 17.46 -15.27
N SER A 34 -3.59 16.28 -15.40
CA SER A 34 -4.25 14.99 -15.19
C SER A 34 -3.51 14.22 -14.08
N CYS A 35 -4.22 13.78 -13.04
CA CYS A 35 -3.60 13.12 -11.89
C CYS A 35 -4.07 11.66 -11.76
N LYS A 36 -3.14 10.76 -11.46
CA LYS A 36 -3.44 9.37 -11.06
C LYS A 36 -2.64 8.99 -9.81
N LEU A 37 -3.24 8.16 -8.98
CA LEU A 37 -2.58 7.59 -7.82
C LEU A 37 -1.82 6.30 -8.17
N GLY A 38 -0.68 6.07 -7.49
CA GLY A 38 -0.05 4.75 -7.37
C GLY A 38 -0.07 4.21 -5.94
N GLY A 39 -0.71 3.05 -5.73
CA GLY A 39 -0.67 2.27 -4.48
C GLY A 39 -1.94 2.32 -3.60
N THR A 40 -2.14 1.27 -2.80
CA THR A 40 -3.37 1.03 -2.01
C THR A 40 -3.63 2.08 -0.93
N MET A 41 -2.69 2.30 0.00
CA MET A 41 -2.91 3.25 1.12
C MET A 41 -2.98 4.71 0.68
N GLY A 42 -2.46 5.04 -0.51
CA GLY A 42 -2.69 6.35 -1.11
C GLY A 42 -4.17 6.59 -1.38
N ARG A 43 -4.97 5.56 -1.72
CA ARG A 43 -6.41 5.70 -1.99
C ARG A 43 -7.12 6.10 -0.71
N THR A 44 -6.72 5.51 0.41
CA THR A 44 -7.25 5.84 1.73
C THR A 44 -6.99 7.31 2.05
N ALA A 45 -5.78 7.80 1.78
CA ALA A 45 -5.43 9.20 2.00
C ALA A 45 -6.15 10.17 1.04
N VAL A 46 -6.36 9.78 -0.23
CA VAL A 46 -7.19 10.58 -1.17
C VAL A 46 -8.62 10.71 -0.63
N ILE A 47 -9.21 9.61 -0.15
CA ILE A 47 -10.56 9.60 0.41
C ILE A 47 -10.64 10.49 1.66
N ASP A 48 -9.72 10.31 2.60
CA ASP A 48 -9.68 11.12 3.82
C ASP A 48 -9.49 12.62 3.50
N GLY A 49 -8.73 12.94 2.45
CA GLY A 49 -8.51 14.31 1.97
C GLY A 49 -9.62 14.89 1.09
N ASN A 50 -10.64 14.11 0.73
CA ASN A 50 -11.68 14.47 -0.25
C ASN A 50 -11.07 15.00 -1.58
N LEU A 51 -10.13 14.22 -2.14
CA LEU A 51 -9.35 14.58 -3.32
C LEU A 51 -9.70 13.73 -4.56
N GLU A 52 -10.76 12.93 -4.53
CA GLU A 52 -11.15 12.03 -5.63
C GLU A 52 -11.48 12.78 -6.94
N ASP A 53 -12.00 14.00 -6.85
CA ASP A 53 -12.27 14.86 -8.01
C ASP A 53 -10.99 15.40 -8.66
N ILE A 54 -9.86 15.33 -7.95
CA ILE A 54 -8.57 15.86 -8.37
C ILE A 54 -7.61 14.73 -8.75
N ILE A 55 -7.63 13.62 -8.01
CA ILE A 55 -6.72 12.48 -8.15
C ILE A 55 -7.54 11.23 -8.49
N ASP A 56 -7.37 10.71 -9.69
CA ASP A 56 -8.05 9.49 -10.13
C ASP A 56 -7.52 8.26 -9.36
N ILE A 57 -8.44 7.63 -8.62
CA ILE A 57 -8.25 6.41 -7.83
C ILE A 57 -9.13 5.24 -8.30
N SER A 58 -9.65 5.32 -9.54
CA SER A 58 -10.53 4.28 -10.11
C SER A 58 -9.81 2.98 -10.44
N GLU A 59 -8.51 3.05 -10.76
CA GLU A 59 -7.70 1.90 -11.15
C GLU A 59 -6.61 1.60 -10.10
N LYS A 60 -6.41 0.32 -9.76
CA LYS A 60 -5.27 -0.13 -8.95
C LYS A 60 -4.01 -0.22 -9.83
N LEU A 61 -3.23 0.87 -9.85
CA LEU A 61 -2.00 0.96 -10.64
C LEU A 61 -0.75 1.06 -9.77
N LEU A 62 0.34 0.45 -10.24
CA LEU A 62 1.69 0.74 -9.77
C LEU A 62 2.17 2.08 -10.34
N PRO A 63 3.06 2.81 -9.63
CA PRO A 63 3.60 4.08 -10.13
C PRO A 63 4.18 4.01 -11.55
N SER A 64 4.89 2.93 -11.89
CA SER A 64 5.45 2.72 -13.23
C SER A 64 4.38 2.50 -14.30
N GLN A 65 3.22 1.92 -13.95
CA GLN A 65 2.08 1.75 -14.84
C GLN A 65 1.37 3.10 -15.05
N SER A 66 1.16 3.88 -13.99
CA SER A 66 0.61 5.24 -14.07
C SER A 66 1.46 6.14 -14.96
N ILE A 67 2.79 6.07 -14.84
CA ILE A 67 3.72 6.78 -15.72
C ILE A 67 3.56 6.36 -17.18
N LYS A 68 3.53 5.05 -17.48
CA LYS A 68 3.34 4.52 -18.85
C LYS A 68 2.02 4.95 -19.47
N LEU A 69 0.96 5.10 -18.67
CA LEU A 69 -0.35 5.50 -19.13
C LEU A 69 -0.38 7.00 -19.43
N LEU A 70 0.08 7.83 -18.48
CA LEU A 70 0.06 9.29 -18.62
C LEU A 70 1.06 9.81 -19.65
N SER A 71 2.18 9.11 -19.91
CA SER A 71 3.18 9.51 -20.91
C SER A 71 2.64 9.53 -22.34
N LYS A 72 1.52 8.86 -22.62
CA LYS A 72 0.90 8.82 -23.96
C LYS A 72 0.16 10.11 -24.32
N SER A 73 -0.30 10.86 -23.31
CA SER A 73 -1.20 12.00 -23.48
C SER A 73 -0.70 13.29 -22.84
N ASN A 74 0.45 13.26 -22.17
CA ASN A 74 1.05 14.41 -21.51
C ASN A 74 2.44 14.72 -22.04
N ASP A 75 2.82 16.00 -22.00
CA ASP A 75 4.09 16.51 -22.52
C ASP A 75 5.20 16.42 -21.46
N ILE A 76 4.83 16.48 -20.18
CA ILE A 76 5.70 16.34 -19.00
C ILE A 76 4.95 15.61 -17.89
N LEU A 77 5.68 14.79 -17.13
CA LEU A 77 5.15 14.06 -15.97
C LEU A 77 5.82 14.53 -14.67
N PHE A 78 5.04 14.63 -13.60
CA PHE A 78 5.50 14.90 -12.25
C PHE A 78 5.18 13.70 -11.35
N LEU A 79 6.20 13.06 -10.77
CA LEU A 79 6.07 12.05 -9.73
C LEU A 79 6.17 12.70 -8.37
N LEU A 80 5.06 12.74 -7.63
CA LEU A 80 5.03 13.28 -6.28
C LEU A 80 5.24 12.14 -5.28
N ASN A 81 6.28 12.26 -4.46
CA ASN A 81 6.62 11.24 -3.47
C ASN A 81 7.07 11.87 -2.15
N TYR A 82 6.82 11.14 -1.07
CA TYR A 82 7.23 11.50 0.29
C TYR A 82 7.91 10.28 0.93
N GLY A 83 9.16 10.04 0.54
CA GLY A 83 9.97 8.97 1.07
C GLY A 83 10.21 9.11 2.58
N LYS A 84 10.63 8.02 3.22
CA LYS A 84 11.04 8.03 4.64
C LYS A 84 12.32 8.83 4.85
N SER A 85 13.15 8.91 3.80
CA SER A 85 14.41 9.62 3.73
C SER A 85 14.74 9.95 2.28
N THR A 86 15.68 10.87 2.05
CA THR A 86 16.25 11.16 0.73
C THR A 86 16.65 9.87 -0.02
N VAL A 87 17.34 8.93 0.64
CA VAL A 87 17.79 7.66 0.03
C VAL A 87 16.61 6.84 -0.49
N THR A 88 15.54 6.71 0.31
CA THR A 88 14.35 5.95 -0.12
C THR A 88 13.64 6.60 -1.29
N GLY A 89 13.49 7.93 -1.27
CA GLY A 89 12.83 8.70 -2.31
C GLY A 89 13.55 8.66 -3.65
N HIS A 90 14.87 8.89 -3.61
CA HIS A 90 15.75 8.81 -4.77
C HIS A 90 15.75 7.40 -5.37
N THR A 91 15.86 6.37 -4.53
CA THR A 91 15.84 4.97 -4.99
C THR A 91 14.49 4.59 -5.60
N PHE A 92 13.39 5.07 -5.01
CA PHE A 92 12.04 4.86 -5.54
C PHE A 92 11.91 5.41 -6.96
N GLY A 93 12.27 6.68 -7.17
CA GLY A 93 12.25 7.31 -8.50
C GLY A 93 13.10 6.57 -9.51
N TYR A 94 14.34 6.21 -9.13
CA TYR A 94 15.27 5.46 -9.97
C TYR A 94 14.68 4.14 -10.47
N LYS A 95 14.10 3.35 -9.55
CA LYS A 95 13.47 2.05 -9.87
C LYS A 95 12.21 2.21 -10.71
N VAL A 96 11.36 3.16 -10.35
CA VAL A 96 10.08 3.41 -11.03
C VAL A 96 10.32 3.83 -12.48
N LEU A 97 11.28 4.71 -12.73
CA LEU A 97 11.66 5.12 -14.09
C LEU A 97 12.22 3.94 -14.89
N GLY A 98 13.11 3.13 -14.29
CA GLY A 98 13.66 1.92 -14.92
C GLY A 98 12.56 0.95 -15.38
N ASN A 99 11.48 0.83 -14.60
CA ASN A 99 10.34 -0.02 -14.93
C ASN A 99 9.33 0.62 -15.90
N ALA A 100 9.26 1.95 -15.94
CA ALA A 100 8.34 2.71 -16.78
C ALA A 100 8.78 2.72 -18.26
N GLY A 101 10.08 2.75 -18.53
CA GLY A 101 10.64 2.71 -19.87
C GLY A 101 11.58 3.88 -20.18
N LYS A 102 12.26 3.81 -21.33
CA LYS A 102 13.18 4.87 -21.79
C LYS A 102 12.38 6.05 -22.33
N ASP A 103 13.02 7.22 -22.38
CA ASP A 103 12.54 8.43 -23.06
C ASP A 103 11.35 9.19 -22.46
N ILE A 104 10.93 8.87 -21.23
CA ILE A 104 9.82 9.54 -20.55
C ILE A 104 10.28 10.86 -19.94
N ASN A 105 9.64 11.99 -20.27
CA ASN A 105 9.89 13.29 -19.64
C ASN A 105 9.31 13.30 -18.21
N LEU A 106 10.16 13.10 -17.20
CA LEU A 106 9.75 12.87 -15.82
C LEU A 106 10.53 13.77 -14.88
N VAL A 107 9.80 14.49 -14.03
CA VAL A 107 10.32 15.25 -12.91
C VAL A 107 9.76 14.61 -11.64
N GLN A 108 10.57 14.43 -10.61
CA GLN A 108 10.08 13.99 -9.30
C GLN A 108 10.16 15.14 -8.32
N ILE A 109 9.11 15.31 -7.52
CA ILE A 109 9.12 16.20 -6.36
C ILE A 109 9.15 15.30 -5.14
N GLU A 110 10.28 15.31 -4.45
CA GLU A 110 10.57 14.44 -3.32
C GLU A 110 10.53 15.22 -2.01
N ARG A 111 9.74 14.72 -1.04
CA ARG A 111 9.65 15.24 0.34
C ARG A 111 9.54 16.77 0.41
N PRO A 112 8.59 17.39 -0.32
CA PRO A 112 8.40 18.83 -0.26
C PRO A 112 8.09 19.26 1.18
N GLY A 113 8.71 20.36 1.62
CA GLY A 113 8.56 20.90 2.98
C GLY A 113 9.53 20.35 4.03
N GLU A 114 10.32 19.34 3.70
CA GLU A 114 11.40 18.84 4.54
C GLU A 114 12.71 19.57 4.17
N ASP A 115 13.65 19.65 5.12
CA ASP A 115 14.95 20.31 4.92
C ASP A 115 15.77 19.66 3.79
N ASP A 116 15.51 18.39 3.48
CA ASP A 116 16.14 17.63 2.41
C ASP A 116 15.18 17.34 1.23
N GLY A 117 14.11 18.12 1.10
CA GLY A 117 13.21 18.08 -0.04
C GLY A 117 13.91 18.52 -1.33
N THR A 118 13.60 17.87 -2.46
CA THR A 118 14.25 18.15 -3.74
C THR A 118 13.32 17.99 -4.94
N ILE A 119 13.67 18.66 -6.05
CA ILE A 119 13.14 18.38 -7.39
C ILE A 119 14.19 17.64 -8.19
N ILE A 120 13.85 16.45 -8.67
CA ILE A 120 14.75 15.61 -9.47
C ILE A 120 14.31 15.63 -10.92
N GLN A 121 15.15 16.18 -11.79
CA GLN A 121 14.96 16.10 -13.24
C GLN A 121 15.56 14.79 -13.75
N TRP A 122 14.72 13.81 -14.10
CA TRP A 122 15.20 12.50 -14.56
C TRP A 122 15.71 12.51 -16.01
N ASN A 123 15.45 13.58 -16.76
CA ASN A 123 16.01 13.83 -18.08
C ASN A 123 16.00 15.32 -18.43
N GLU A 124 16.78 15.67 -19.46
CA GLU A 124 16.99 17.05 -19.93
C GLU A 124 15.98 17.47 -21.02
N LYS A 125 14.81 16.81 -21.12
CA LYS A 125 13.78 17.18 -22.12
C LYS A 125 12.86 18.31 -21.65
N SER A 126 12.83 18.59 -20.34
CA SER A 126 11.98 19.63 -19.76
C SER A 126 12.57 21.02 -20.00
N ASP A 127 11.68 22.01 -20.18
CA ASP A 127 12.04 23.43 -20.23
C ASP A 127 12.65 23.85 -18.88
N GLU A 128 13.91 24.28 -18.88
CA GLU A 128 14.61 24.69 -17.66
C GLU A 128 13.91 25.86 -16.95
N ILE A 129 13.35 26.80 -17.70
CA ILE A 129 12.63 27.95 -17.13
C ILE A 129 11.37 27.48 -16.40
N LEU A 130 10.67 26.49 -16.95
CA LEU A 130 9.50 25.91 -16.29
C LEU A 130 9.90 25.27 -14.96
N ILE A 131 10.99 24.50 -14.93
CA ILE A 131 11.42 23.83 -13.70
C ILE A 131 11.94 24.83 -12.67
N ASP A 132 12.67 25.86 -13.08
CA ASP A 132 13.15 26.91 -12.19
C ASP A 132 11.99 27.69 -11.54
N ASN A 133 10.93 27.99 -12.31
CA ASN A 133 9.73 28.63 -11.77
C ASN A 133 9.00 27.73 -10.77
N ILE A 134 8.85 26.43 -11.06
CA ILE A 134 8.24 25.47 -10.15
C ILE A 134 9.09 25.30 -8.88
N ALA A 135 10.42 25.24 -9.02
CA ALA A 135 11.36 25.17 -7.91
C ALA A 135 11.24 26.40 -7.01
N ALA A 136 11.13 27.59 -7.58
CA ALA A 136 10.91 28.83 -6.84
C ALA A 136 9.53 28.86 -6.14
N ASP A 137 8.47 28.39 -6.80
CA ASP A 137 7.12 28.29 -6.21
C ASP A 137 7.05 27.30 -5.03
N LEU A 138 7.91 26.28 -5.04
CA LEU A 138 7.96 25.23 -4.02
C LEU A 138 9.06 25.44 -2.97
N ASP A 139 9.98 26.37 -3.20
CA ASP A 139 11.20 26.56 -2.40
C ASP A 139 12.05 25.28 -2.28
N LEU A 140 12.30 24.63 -3.42
CA LEU A 140 13.04 23.37 -3.49
C LEU A 140 14.25 23.46 -4.42
N PRO A 141 15.40 22.89 -4.03
CA PRO A 141 16.55 22.77 -4.92
C PRO A 141 16.27 21.76 -6.05
N VAL A 142 16.84 22.01 -7.22
CA VAL A 142 16.77 21.12 -8.38
C VAL A 142 18.08 20.33 -8.50
N ILE A 143 17.97 19.00 -8.58
CA ILE A 143 19.09 18.10 -8.83
C ILE A 143 18.87 17.29 -10.12
N LYS A 144 19.97 16.89 -10.76
CA LYS A 144 19.94 16.18 -12.06
C LYS A 144 20.00 14.67 -11.86
N ALA A 145 19.48 13.93 -12.84
CA ALA A 145 19.40 12.47 -12.80
C ALA A 145 20.73 11.77 -12.49
N ASP A 146 21.85 12.25 -13.03
CA ASP A 146 23.14 11.57 -12.90
C ASP A 146 23.71 11.65 -11.48
N GLU A 147 23.47 12.77 -10.78
CA GLU A 147 23.77 12.91 -9.36
C GLU A 147 22.99 11.87 -8.55
N VAL A 148 21.68 11.78 -8.76
CA VAL A 148 20.84 10.81 -8.05
C VAL A 148 21.26 9.37 -8.35
N LYS A 149 21.49 9.03 -9.63
CA LYS A 149 21.94 7.67 -10.02
C LYS A 149 23.24 7.28 -9.31
N SER A 150 24.20 8.20 -9.22
CA SER A 150 25.47 7.95 -8.54
C SER A 150 25.30 7.64 -7.04
N LEU A 151 24.27 8.18 -6.41
CA LEU A 151 23.99 7.98 -4.99
C LEU A 151 23.28 6.65 -4.71
N VAL A 152 22.39 6.20 -5.61
CA VAL A 152 21.47 5.08 -5.31
C VAL A 152 21.71 3.80 -6.09
N LYS A 153 22.49 3.84 -7.18
CA LYS A 153 22.66 2.68 -8.08
C LYS A 153 23.18 1.43 -7.36
N ASP A 154 24.10 1.59 -6.42
CA ASP A 154 24.74 0.46 -5.73
C ASP A 154 24.00 0.05 -4.44
N LEU A 155 22.99 0.84 -4.03
CA LEU A 155 22.14 0.59 -2.86
C LEU A 155 20.94 -0.30 -3.17
N THR A 156 20.67 -0.55 -4.46
CA THR A 156 19.55 -1.39 -4.90
C THR A 156 19.93 -2.20 -6.13
N GLY A 157 19.02 -3.05 -6.58
CA GLY A 157 19.23 -3.97 -7.68
C GLY A 157 19.19 -5.41 -7.21
N TYR A 158 19.51 -6.32 -8.11
CA TYR A 158 19.65 -7.72 -7.81
C TYR A 158 20.77 -8.35 -8.64
N ASP A 159 21.44 -9.32 -8.04
CA ASP A 159 22.37 -10.19 -8.74
C ASP A 159 21.69 -11.55 -8.93
N LYS A 160 21.79 -12.10 -10.15
CA LYS A 160 21.21 -13.40 -10.48
C LYS A 160 22.31 -14.36 -10.89
N ASN A 161 22.41 -15.47 -10.16
CA ASN A 161 23.33 -16.56 -10.46
C ASN A 161 22.55 -17.89 -10.49
N ASN A 162 22.38 -18.47 -11.68
CA ASN A 162 21.50 -19.61 -11.91
C ASN A 162 20.07 -19.35 -11.38
N SER A 163 19.60 -20.17 -10.44
CA SER A 163 18.30 -20.03 -9.76
C SER A 163 18.33 -19.12 -8.53
N CYS A 164 19.51 -18.67 -8.09
CA CYS A 164 19.67 -17.79 -6.95
C CYS A 164 19.57 -16.31 -7.37
N ILE A 165 18.77 -15.53 -6.64
CA ILE A 165 18.64 -14.08 -6.76
C ILE A 165 18.92 -13.45 -5.39
N GLU A 166 19.91 -12.57 -5.36
CA GLU A 166 20.19 -11.71 -4.19
C GLU A 166 19.71 -10.30 -4.52
N ARG A 167 18.75 -9.77 -3.75
CA ARG A 167 18.17 -8.44 -3.99
C ARG A 167 18.44 -7.47 -2.86
N LYS A 168 19.12 -6.36 -3.17
CA LYS A 168 19.41 -5.26 -2.24
C LYS A 168 18.21 -4.32 -2.09
N ILE A 169 17.84 -4.04 -0.84
CA ILE A 169 16.74 -3.15 -0.47
C ILE A 169 17.30 -1.88 0.18
N ALA A 170 17.13 -0.73 -0.49
CA ALA A 170 17.65 0.54 0.00
C ALA A 170 16.75 1.18 1.06
N GLY A 171 17.36 1.90 2.00
CA GLY A 171 16.67 2.76 2.96
C GLY A 171 15.71 2.02 3.90
N VAL A 172 16.14 0.82 4.32
CA VAL A 172 15.53 0.07 5.40
C VAL A 172 16.06 0.58 6.75
N SER A 173 15.28 0.42 7.82
CA SER A 173 15.74 0.68 9.18
C SER A 173 15.48 -0.53 10.08
N PRO A 174 16.35 -0.77 11.09
CA PRO A 174 16.11 -1.83 12.06
C PRO A 174 14.72 -1.74 12.69
N GLY A 175 14.05 -2.89 12.80
CA GLY A 175 12.71 -3.00 13.35
C GLY A 175 11.58 -2.76 12.33
N GLU A 176 11.88 -2.41 11.08
CA GLU A 176 10.84 -2.31 10.04
C GLU A 176 10.39 -3.71 9.56
N ASN A 177 9.08 -3.86 9.36
CA ASN A 177 8.53 -5.04 8.68
C ASN A 177 9.05 -5.10 7.24
N ILE A 178 9.32 -6.31 6.75
CA ILE A 178 9.71 -6.58 5.37
C ILE A 178 8.50 -7.21 4.68
N MET A 179 7.94 -6.49 3.70
CA MET A 179 6.76 -6.91 2.97
C MET A 179 7.09 -7.19 1.52
N VAL A 180 6.73 -8.37 1.03
CA VAL A 180 6.93 -8.83 -0.35
C VAL A 180 5.56 -9.13 -0.96
N ASN A 181 5.22 -8.46 -2.05
CA ASN A 181 3.92 -8.57 -2.74
C ASN A 181 2.67 -8.40 -1.84
N GLY A 182 2.81 -7.70 -0.71
CA GLY A 182 1.72 -7.49 0.25
C GLY A 182 1.78 -8.39 1.48
N THR A 183 2.62 -9.43 1.48
CA THR A 183 2.78 -10.36 2.59
C THR A 183 4.00 -10.00 3.43
N ILE A 184 3.87 -10.03 4.75
CA ILE A 184 5.00 -9.79 5.67
C ILE A 184 5.80 -11.07 5.80
N VAL A 185 7.07 -11.00 5.40
CA VAL A 185 7.96 -12.17 5.34
C VAL A 185 9.07 -12.14 6.38
N GLY A 186 9.13 -11.07 7.17
CA GLY A 186 10.18 -10.89 8.15
C GLY A 186 10.31 -9.47 8.66
N LYS A 187 11.39 -9.23 9.41
CA LYS A 187 11.70 -7.95 10.02
C LYS A 187 13.15 -7.59 9.81
N ALA A 188 13.42 -6.34 9.48
CA ALA A 188 14.77 -5.84 9.32
C ALA A 188 15.48 -5.77 10.67
N THR A 189 16.73 -6.21 10.70
CA THR A 189 17.62 -6.11 11.87
C THR A 189 18.76 -5.12 11.65
N SER A 190 18.95 -4.69 10.40
CA SER A 190 20.00 -3.77 9.96
C SER A 190 19.42 -2.69 9.03
N ASP A 191 20.20 -1.65 8.77
CA ASP A 191 19.98 -0.67 7.69
C ASP A 191 20.48 -1.18 6.31
N GLU A 192 21.20 -2.29 6.29
CA GLU A 192 21.55 -3.05 5.09
C GLU A 192 20.72 -4.33 5.00
N LEU A 193 19.84 -4.43 3.99
CA LEU A 193 19.00 -5.62 3.76
C LEU A 193 19.23 -6.22 2.38
N VAL A 194 19.52 -7.52 2.34
CA VAL A 194 19.53 -8.34 1.13
C VAL A 194 18.58 -9.51 1.31
N ILE A 195 17.61 -9.64 0.40
CA ILE A 195 16.71 -10.80 0.36
C ILE A 195 17.28 -11.80 -0.63
N ILE A 196 17.46 -13.04 -0.19
CA ILE A 196 18.03 -14.13 -0.97
C ILE A 196 16.92 -15.11 -1.31
N GLY A 197 16.76 -15.41 -2.60
CA GLY A 197 15.82 -16.40 -3.07
C GLY A 197 16.46 -17.42 -3.99
N GLU A 198 16.01 -18.67 -3.90
CA GLU A 198 16.44 -19.80 -4.71
C GLU A 198 15.19 -20.52 -5.23
N ASP A 199 15.18 -20.88 -6.52
CA ASP A 199 14.04 -21.56 -7.17
C ASP A 199 12.69 -20.86 -6.89
N ASN A 200 12.67 -19.52 -6.99
CA ASN A 200 11.53 -18.65 -6.69
C ASN A 200 11.01 -18.75 -5.24
N HIS A 201 11.80 -19.19 -4.28
CA HIS A 201 11.44 -19.16 -2.87
C HIS A 201 12.44 -18.28 -2.12
N ILE A 202 11.97 -17.48 -1.16
CA ILE A 202 12.88 -16.76 -0.26
C ILE A 202 13.47 -17.79 0.70
N VAL A 203 14.81 -17.87 0.74
CA VAL A 203 15.53 -18.87 1.55
C VAL A 203 16.33 -18.23 2.69
N ASP A 204 16.75 -16.96 2.55
CA ASP A 204 17.54 -16.27 3.57
C ASP A 204 17.42 -14.73 3.45
N MET A 205 17.82 -14.01 4.49
CA MET A 205 17.92 -12.56 4.52
C MET A 205 19.18 -12.10 5.26
N ILE A 206 20.05 -11.34 4.59
CA ILE A 206 21.13 -10.61 5.25
C ILE A 206 20.55 -9.33 5.82
N GLY A 207 20.74 -9.09 7.11
CA GLY A 207 20.19 -7.92 7.81
C GLY A 207 18.68 -7.95 8.03
N GLY A 208 18.08 -9.15 7.96
CA GLY A 208 16.69 -9.40 8.32
C GLY A 208 16.52 -10.74 9.04
N ILE A 209 15.38 -10.93 9.68
CA ILE A 209 14.93 -12.21 10.25
C ILE A 209 13.66 -12.62 9.51
N ILE A 210 13.63 -13.86 9.03
CA ILE A 210 12.49 -14.46 8.35
C ILE A 210 11.35 -14.75 9.34
N LYS A 211 10.12 -14.40 8.96
CA LYS A 211 8.87 -14.89 9.56
C LYS A 211 8.39 -16.08 8.73
N GLN A 212 8.61 -17.30 9.23
CA GLN A 212 8.39 -18.55 8.46
C GLN A 212 6.95 -18.67 7.94
N HIS A 213 5.97 -18.38 8.79
CA HIS A 213 4.55 -18.39 8.40
C HIS A 213 4.23 -17.36 7.30
N GLY A 214 4.95 -16.24 7.27
CA GLY A 214 4.86 -15.26 6.19
C GLY A 214 5.38 -15.78 4.86
N LEU A 215 6.40 -16.64 4.85
CA LEU A 215 6.89 -17.29 3.63
C LEU A 215 5.90 -18.34 3.12
N GLU A 216 5.30 -19.11 4.03
CA GLU A 216 4.24 -20.08 3.69
C GLU A 216 3.07 -19.39 3.00
N LYS A 217 2.64 -18.22 3.52
CA LYS A 217 1.59 -17.38 2.92
C LYS A 217 2.01 -16.73 1.60
N LEU A 218 3.28 -16.39 1.41
CA LEU A 218 3.77 -15.79 0.16
C LEU A 218 3.88 -16.81 -0.98
N GLY A 219 4.37 -18.01 -0.70
CA GLY A 219 4.64 -19.04 -1.72
C GLY A 219 5.75 -18.63 -2.70
N GLU A 220 5.61 -19.06 -3.96
CA GLU A 220 6.56 -18.76 -5.03
C GLU A 220 6.59 -17.26 -5.39
N VAL A 221 7.78 -16.69 -5.47
CA VAL A 221 8.04 -15.30 -5.79
C VAL A 221 9.32 -15.11 -6.61
N ASP A 222 9.21 -14.39 -7.72
CA ASP A 222 10.37 -13.89 -8.46
C ASP A 222 10.87 -12.58 -7.84
N LEU A 223 11.97 -12.66 -7.09
CA LEU A 223 12.57 -11.50 -6.44
C LEU A 223 13.01 -10.40 -7.42
N SER A 224 13.24 -10.69 -8.70
CA SER A 224 13.62 -9.66 -9.68
C SER A 224 12.47 -8.69 -9.98
N THR A 225 11.22 -9.16 -9.87
CA THR A 225 10.01 -8.40 -10.22
C THR A 225 9.12 -8.08 -9.02
N ALA A 226 9.30 -8.77 -7.90
CA ALA A 226 8.51 -8.58 -6.68
C ALA A 226 8.47 -7.13 -6.20
N ILE A 227 7.35 -6.73 -5.59
CA ILE A 227 7.21 -5.45 -4.92
C ILE A 227 7.66 -5.64 -3.48
N VAL A 228 8.74 -4.96 -3.10
CA VAL A 228 9.26 -4.98 -1.73
C VAL A 228 9.05 -3.62 -1.08
N LYS A 229 8.43 -3.63 0.11
CA LYS A 229 8.22 -2.45 0.95
C LYS A 229 8.76 -2.72 2.35
N THR A 230 9.20 -1.67 3.03
CA THR A 230 9.65 -1.76 4.42
C THR A 230 8.97 -0.72 5.30
N GLY A 231 8.67 -1.10 6.53
CA GLY A 231 8.01 -0.26 7.53
C GLY A 231 6.49 -0.18 7.33
N LEU A 232 5.88 0.83 7.96
CA LEU A 232 4.43 1.03 7.92
C LEU A 232 3.96 1.53 6.54
N LEU A 233 2.80 1.05 6.12
CA LEU A 233 2.14 1.46 4.87
C LEU A 233 1.53 2.88 4.96
N ARG A 234 1.18 3.32 6.17
CA ARG A 234 0.75 4.69 6.48
C ARG A 234 1.23 5.08 7.88
N LYS A 235 1.91 6.23 7.99
CA LYS A 235 2.65 6.67 9.19
C LYS A 235 2.05 7.90 9.89
N ALA A 236 1.00 8.50 9.35
CA ALA A 236 0.37 9.68 9.97
C ALA A 236 -0.32 9.29 11.29
N ASP A 237 -0.20 10.14 12.30
CA ASP A 237 -0.68 9.98 13.69
C ASP A 237 -1.86 10.91 14.03
N ASN A 238 -2.40 11.59 13.02
CA ASN A 238 -3.46 12.58 13.17
C ASN A 238 -4.52 12.41 12.06
N ILE A 239 -4.77 11.15 11.67
CA ILE A 239 -5.70 10.84 10.60
C ILE A 239 -7.13 11.08 11.09
N LYS A 240 -7.91 11.81 10.29
CA LYS A 240 -9.35 11.97 10.48
C LYS A 240 -10.05 11.27 9.32
N PRO A 241 -10.48 10.02 9.48
CA PRO A 241 -11.10 9.29 8.39
C PRO A 241 -12.35 10.01 7.90
N ARG A 242 -12.52 10.11 6.59
CA ARG A 242 -13.77 10.58 5.99
C ARG A 242 -14.70 9.39 5.80
N ILE A 243 -15.83 9.40 6.49
CA ILE A 243 -16.86 8.36 6.32
C ILE A 243 -17.77 8.76 5.16
N ILE A 244 -17.91 7.85 4.20
CA ILE A 244 -18.82 7.89 3.07
C ILE A 244 -20.09 7.13 3.50
N GLU A 245 -21.26 7.65 3.11
CA GLU A 245 -22.53 6.96 3.40
C GLU A 245 -22.57 5.60 2.70
N HIS A 246 -22.99 4.57 3.45
CA HIS A 246 -23.23 3.23 2.94
C HIS A 246 -24.71 3.09 2.58
N GLU A 247 -25.00 2.79 1.33
CA GLU A 247 -26.35 2.46 0.89
C GLU A 247 -26.54 0.95 0.93
N SER A 248 -27.24 0.47 1.96
CA SER A 248 -27.61 -0.94 2.10
C SER A 248 -28.90 -1.24 1.35
N ASN A 249 -28.95 -2.39 0.68
CA ASN A 249 -30.15 -2.88 -0.03
C ASN A 249 -30.95 -3.86 0.86
N ASP A 250 -32.19 -4.18 0.45
CA ASP A 250 -33.05 -5.14 1.18
C ASP A 250 -32.40 -6.53 1.35
N ASN A 251 -31.49 -6.92 0.45
CA ASN A 251 -30.68 -8.12 0.57
C ASN A 251 -29.25 -7.73 0.97
N LEU A 252 -28.84 -8.13 2.17
CA LEU A 252 -27.52 -7.81 2.70
C LEU A 252 -26.47 -8.73 2.08
N VAL A 253 -25.35 -8.16 1.63
CA VAL A 253 -24.23 -8.88 1.05
C VAL A 253 -23.13 -9.04 2.09
N VAL A 254 -22.75 -10.29 2.39
CA VAL A 254 -21.55 -10.58 3.18
C VAL A 254 -20.45 -11.07 2.25
N ALA A 255 -19.26 -10.54 2.41
CA ALA A 255 -18.06 -11.04 1.74
C ALA A 255 -17.14 -11.80 2.69
N PHE A 256 -16.38 -12.72 2.13
CA PHE A 256 -15.29 -13.41 2.79
C PHE A 256 -13.96 -12.98 2.15
N LEU A 257 -12.98 -12.65 2.98
CA LEU A 257 -11.62 -12.33 2.56
C LEU A 257 -10.64 -13.15 3.39
N ASP A 258 -9.92 -14.03 2.69
CA ASP A 258 -8.77 -14.71 3.22
C ASP A 258 -7.51 -14.10 2.63
N HIS A 259 -6.62 -13.62 3.51
CA HIS A 259 -5.33 -13.01 3.22
C HIS A 259 -5.30 -11.58 2.62
N ALA A 260 -4.36 -10.76 3.12
CA ALA A 260 -4.27 -9.30 2.90
C ALA A 260 -3.79 -8.84 1.50
N ALA A 261 -3.40 -9.75 0.60
CA ALA A 261 -2.80 -9.38 -0.69
C ALA A 261 -3.82 -8.84 -1.72
N GLU A 262 -5.12 -9.02 -1.46
CA GLU A 262 -6.19 -8.62 -2.38
C GLU A 262 -6.49 -7.11 -2.36
N ASP A 263 -7.23 -6.63 -3.37
CA ASP A 263 -7.70 -5.24 -3.38
C ASP A 263 -8.95 -5.08 -2.48
N ILE A 264 -8.74 -4.73 -1.21
CA ILE A 264 -9.81 -4.53 -0.20
C ILE A 264 -10.93 -3.59 -0.67
N TYR A 265 -10.62 -2.64 -1.56
CA TYR A 265 -11.62 -1.71 -2.11
C TYR A 265 -12.72 -2.39 -2.93
N LYS A 266 -12.55 -3.65 -3.39
CA LYS A 266 -13.61 -4.42 -4.06
C LYS A 266 -14.78 -4.79 -3.14
N TYR A 267 -14.60 -4.61 -1.84
CA TYR A 267 -15.60 -4.85 -0.80
C TYR A 267 -16.26 -3.56 -0.29
N ARG A 268 -16.02 -2.41 -0.93
CA ARG A 268 -16.60 -1.13 -0.48
C ARG A 268 -18.12 -1.02 -0.60
N ASP A 269 -18.76 -1.99 -1.26
CA ASP A 269 -20.19 -2.02 -1.57
C ASP A 269 -20.89 -3.23 -0.90
N VAL A 270 -20.25 -3.89 0.09
CA VAL A 270 -20.84 -5.01 0.85
C VAL A 270 -21.35 -4.52 2.20
N ASP A 271 -22.21 -5.29 2.85
CA ASP A 271 -22.81 -4.91 4.14
C ASP A 271 -22.02 -5.44 5.36
N LEU A 272 -21.19 -6.46 5.14
CA LEU A 272 -20.31 -7.04 6.16
C LEU A 272 -19.13 -7.76 5.49
N LEU A 273 -17.92 -7.63 6.04
CA LEU A 273 -16.78 -8.45 5.64
C LEU A 273 -16.38 -9.42 6.75
N VAL A 274 -16.27 -10.70 6.43
CA VAL A 274 -15.56 -11.68 7.26
C VAL A 274 -14.10 -11.74 6.78
N SER A 275 -13.15 -11.46 7.65
CA SER A 275 -11.72 -11.48 7.30
C SER A 275 -10.93 -12.45 8.17
N VAL A 276 -9.94 -13.11 7.58
CA VAL A 276 -9.07 -14.07 8.27
C VAL A 276 -7.62 -13.56 8.27
N GLY A 277 -7.00 -13.63 9.45
CA GLY A 277 -5.63 -13.18 9.72
C GLY A 277 -5.56 -11.78 10.32
N ASP A 278 -4.59 -11.57 11.20
CA ASP A 278 -4.41 -10.34 11.99
C ASP A 278 -4.21 -9.10 11.10
N ASP A 279 -3.25 -9.13 10.18
CA ASP A 279 -2.97 -7.99 9.29
C ASP A 279 -4.07 -7.77 8.23
N THR A 280 -4.66 -8.85 7.71
CA THR A 280 -5.80 -8.78 6.80
C THR A 280 -6.95 -8.06 7.49
N THR A 281 -7.24 -8.44 8.73
CA THR A 281 -8.32 -7.88 9.51
C THR A 281 -8.01 -6.42 9.89
N LEU A 282 -6.76 -6.09 10.24
CA LEU A 282 -6.36 -4.71 10.53
C LEU A 282 -6.54 -3.80 9.31
N LEU A 283 -6.01 -4.19 8.14
CA LEU A 283 -6.12 -3.39 6.92
C LEU A 283 -7.57 -3.31 6.42
N SER A 284 -8.32 -4.40 6.51
CA SER A 284 -9.71 -4.43 6.09
C SER A 284 -10.56 -3.54 6.99
N SER A 285 -10.39 -3.64 8.31
CA SER A 285 -11.04 -2.75 9.27
C SER A 285 -10.73 -1.29 8.97
N ASP A 286 -9.45 -0.96 8.79
CA ASP A 286 -9.00 0.42 8.53
C ASP A 286 -9.62 0.98 7.24
N ILE A 287 -9.50 0.27 6.12
CA ILE A 287 -9.98 0.76 4.83
C ILE A 287 -11.52 0.83 4.82
N LEU A 288 -12.20 -0.23 5.25
CA LEU A 288 -13.67 -0.33 5.20
C LEU A 288 -14.37 0.57 6.21
N TYR A 289 -13.66 1.07 7.23
CA TYR A 289 -14.16 2.13 8.10
C TYR A 289 -14.63 3.37 7.32
N ARG A 290 -13.93 3.75 6.24
CA ARG A 290 -14.31 4.90 5.39
C ARG A 290 -15.63 4.68 4.65
N PHE A 291 -16.02 3.43 4.47
CA PHE A 291 -17.25 3.06 3.77
C PHE A 291 -18.36 2.69 4.76
N ASN A 292 -18.16 2.90 6.07
CA ASN A 292 -19.11 2.55 7.11
C ASN A 292 -19.50 1.06 7.11
N ILE A 293 -18.56 0.18 6.75
CA ILE A 293 -18.77 -1.27 6.66
C ILE A 293 -18.16 -1.96 7.88
N PRO A 294 -18.96 -2.70 8.68
CA PRO A 294 -18.44 -3.51 9.78
C PRO A 294 -17.69 -4.74 9.25
N ILE A 295 -16.85 -5.30 10.13
CA ILE A 295 -16.13 -6.54 9.86
C ILE A 295 -16.30 -7.55 10.99
N ILE A 296 -16.23 -8.85 10.67
CA ILE A 296 -15.98 -9.93 11.63
C ILE A 296 -14.58 -10.47 11.32
N GLY A 297 -13.62 -10.15 12.18
CA GLY A 297 -12.24 -10.62 12.07
C GLY A 297 -12.00 -11.92 12.81
N ILE A 298 -11.38 -12.89 12.15
CA ILE A 298 -10.83 -14.10 12.77
C ILE A 298 -9.30 -13.95 12.81
N THR A 299 -8.74 -13.92 14.01
CA THR A 299 -7.32 -13.62 14.26
C THR A 299 -6.73 -14.62 15.24
N ASP A 300 -5.42 -14.78 15.27
CA ASP A 300 -4.74 -15.67 16.22
C ASP A 300 -3.83 -14.90 17.22
N GLY A 301 -3.64 -13.60 16.98
CA GLY A 301 -2.86 -12.70 17.82
C GLY A 301 -1.42 -12.48 17.34
N ASP A 302 -1.08 -12.84 16.11
CA ASP A 302 0.25 -12.69 15.51
C ASP A 302 0.51 -11.34 14.79
N LEU A 303 -0.24 -10.30 15.14
CA LEU A 303 -0.22 -8.99 14.48
C LEU A 303 1.18 -8.37 14.28
N ASP A 304 1.53 -8.07 13.02
CA ASP A 304 2.81 -7.43 12.66
C ASP A 304 2.73 -5.89 12.64
N LYS A 305 1.52 -5.31 12.68
CA LYS A 305 1.25 -3.86 12.66
C LYS A 305 1.79 -3.17 11.40
N VAL A 306 0.93 -3.08 10.37
CA VAL A 306 1.27 -2.47 9.06
C VAL A 306 0.86 -1.00 8.91
N VAL A 307 0.08 -0.46 9.85
CA VAL A 307 -0.32 0.95 9.91
C VAL A 307 -0.05 1.52 11.30
N LEU A 308 0.18 2.83 11.40
CA LEU A 308 0.40 3.46 12.69
C LEU A 308 -0.89 3.52 13.52
N GLU A 309 -1.96 4.00 12.88
CA GLU A 309 -3.33 4.05 13.39
C GLU A 309 -4.21 3.15 12.55
N GLY A 310 -5.16 2.47 13.20
CA GLY A 310 -6.15 1.61 12.57
C GLY A 310 -7.52 1.97 13.09
N PHE A 311 -8.49 2.03 12.18
CA PHE A 311 -9.86 2.41 12.51
C PHE A 311 -10.78 1.18 12.47
N LYS A 312 -11.74 1.13 13.39
CA LYS A 312 -12.68 0.03 13.53
C LYS A 312 -14.10 0.56 13.63
N HIS A 313 -15.00 0.01 12.82
CA HIS A 313 -16.41 0.33 12.92
C HIS A 313 -16.95 -0.17 14.27
N LYS A 314 -17.90 0.58 14.86
CA LYS A 314 -18.43 0.28 16.20
C LYS A 314 -19.10 -1.10 16.29
N ASP A 315 -19.66 -1.56 15.17
CA ASP A 315 -20.37 -2.84 15.07
C ASP A 315 -19.45 -3.96 14.56
N SER A 316 -18.15 -3.70 14.39
CA SER A 316 -17.17 -4.74 14.05
C SER A 316 -16.82 -5.61 15.26
N ILE A 317 -16.65 -6.89 15.00
CA ILE A 317 -16.28 -7.91 15.97
C ILE A 317 -14.91 -8.46 15.58
N ILE A 318 -14.00 -8.63 16.54
CA ILE A 318 -12.72 -9.33 16.34
C ILE A 318 -12.71 -10.50 17.29
N ILE A 319 -12.58 -11.70 16.73
CA ILE A 319 -12.59 -12.98 17.40
C ILE A 319 -11.16 -13.52 17.32
N GLN A 320 -10.46 -13.50 18.47
CA GLN A 320 -9.13 -14.06 18.57
C GLN A 320 -9.22 -15.50 19.06
N VAL A 321 -8.84 -16.45 18.21
CA VAL A 321 -8.71 -17.88 18.52
C VAL A 321 -7.32 -18.19 19.07
N GLU A 322 -7.08 -19.44 19.47
CA GLU A 322 -5.75 -19.89 19.88
C GLU A 322 -4.70 -19.69 18.74
N PRO A 323 -3.43 -19.35 19.08
CA PRO A 323 -2.39 -19.11 18.09
C PRO A 323 -2.26 -20.22 17.03
N GLY A 324 -2.21 -19.83 15.75
CA GLY A 324 -2.09 -20.72 14.59
C GLY A 324 -3.39 -21.39 14.13
N ASN A 325 -4.57 -20.98 14.62
CA ASN A 325 -5.86 -21.59 14.26
C ASN A 325 -6.80 -20.69 13.45
N ASP A 326 -6.42 -19.44 13.17
CA ASP A 326 -7.24 -18.52 12.37
C ASP A 326 -7.49 -19.05 10.96
N ASP A 327 -6.45 -19.57 10.29
CA ASP A 327 -6.57 -20.17 8.94
C ASP A 327 -7.50 -21.40 8.95
N ILE A 328 -7.46 -22.22 10.02
CA ILE A 328 -8.29 -23.43 10.16
C ILE A 328 -9.77 -23.03 10.32
N ILE A 329 -10.05 -22.12 11.26
CA ILE A 329 -11.42 -21.63 11.51
C ILE A 329 -11.95 -20.84 10.32
N GLY A 330 -11.10 -20.04 9.68
CA GLY A 330 -11.40 -19.33 8.46
C GLY A 330 -11.89 -20.27 7.36
N HIS A 331 -11.17 -21.37 7.15
CA HIS A 331 -11.55 -22.40 6.17
C HIS A 331 -12.91 -23.04 6.52
N GLU A 332 -13.13 -23.41 7.78
CA GLU A 332 -14.41 -23.99 8.22
C GLU A 332 -15.59 -23.04 8.03
N ILE A 333 -15.41 -21.75 8.33
CA ILE A 333 -16.42 -20.70 8.11
C ILE A 333 -16.72 -20.54 6.62
N HIS A 334 -15.68 -20.50 5.78
CA HIS A 334 -15.83 -20.36 4.33
C HIS A 334 -16.62 -21.54 3.73
N ASP A 335 -16.30 -22.76 4.14
CA ASP A 335 -17.00 -23.95 3.65
C ASP A 335 -18.44 -24.03 4.18
N CYS A 336 -18.66 -23.81 5.47
CA CYS A 336 -19.97 -24.00 6.11
C CYS A 336 -20.98 -22.88 5.82
N LEU A 337 -20.51 -21.62 5.71
CA LEU A 337 -21.39 -20.46 5.58
C LEU A 337 -21.38 -19.86 4.19
N PHE A 338 -20.24 -19.92 3.49
CA PHE A 338 -20.10 -19.34 2.16
C PHE A 338 -20.19 -20.36 1.03
N ASP A 339 -20.14 -21.66 1.30
CA ASP A 339 -20.15 -22.72 0.27
C ASP A 339 -19.01 -22.49 -0.75
N GLY A 340 -17.85 -22.07 -0.24
CA GLY A 340 -16.66 -21.75 -1.04
C GLY A 340 -16.75 -20.46 -1.85
N LYS A 341 -17.78 -19.62 -1.67
CA LYS A 341 -18.00 -18.39 -2.44
C LYS A 341 -17.41 -17.16 -1.75
N GLU A 342 -16.88 -16.24 -2.53
CA GLU A 342 -16.39 -14.95 -2.02
C GLU A 342 -17.51 -14.08 -1.41
N LYS A 343 -18.74 -14.17 -1.93
CA LYS A 343 -19.89 -13.35 -1.49
C LYS A 343 -21.16 -14.17 -1.41
N ILE A 344 -21.98 -13.86 -0.40
CA ILE A 344 -23.31 -14.44 -0.21
C ILE A 344 -24.32 -13.34 0.14
N ASN A 345 -25.59 -13.63 -0.10
CA ASN A 345 -26.69 -12.80 0.41
C ASN A 345 -27.20 -13.40 1.72
N ILE A 346 -27.50 -12.53 2.68
CA ILE A 346 -28.12 -12.90 3.96
C ILE A 346 -29.35 -12.03 4.21
N GLU A 347 -30.24 -12.52 5.06
CA GLU A 347 -31.43 -11.76 5.48
C GLU A 347 -31.13 -10.85 6.69
N ASP A 348 -30.24 -11.28 7.59
CA ASP A 348 -29.98 -10.60 8.85
C ASP A 348 -28.55 -10.85 9.36
N ILE A 349 -27.83 -9.76 9.67
CA ILE A 349 -26.44 -9.80 10.16
C ILE A 349 -26.38 -10.49 11.53
N SER A 350 -27.34 -10.27 12.42
CA SER A 350 -27.30 -10.89 13.76
C SER A 350 -27.36 -12.41 13.67
N THR A 351 -28.25 -12.93 12.84
CA THR A 351 -28.43 -14.36 12.58
C THR A 351 -27.19 -14.96 11.92
N PHE A 352 -26.59 -14.25 10.97
CA PHE A 352 -25.33 -14.66 10.35
C PHE A 352 -24.19 -14.75 11.37
N THR A 353 -24.03 -13.73 12.21
CA THR A 353 -23.02 -13.71 13.28
C THR A 353 -23.20 -14.87 14.27
N SER A 354 -24.44 -15.17 14.69
CA SER A 354 -24.70 -16.33 15.56
C SER A 354 -24.29 -17.65 14.90
N ARG A 355 -24.61 -17.84 13.61
CA ARG A 355 -24.21 -19.04 12.87
C ARG A 355 -22.69 -19.16 12.71
N LEU A 356 -22.00 -18.03 12.58
CA LEU A 356 -20.54 -17.97 12.53
C LEU A 356 -19.95 -18.40 13.87
N LEU A 357 -20.46 -17.88 14.99
CA LEU A 357 -20.03 -18.31 16.32
C LEU A 357 -20.31 -19.80 16.57
N ASP A 358 -21.45 -20.33 16.10
CA ASP A 358 -21.75 -21.76 16.19
C ASP A 358 -20.73 -22.65 15.43
N VAL A 359 -20.11 -22.14 14.35
CA VAL A 359 -19.03 -22.86 13.65
C VAL A 359 -17.80 -22.92 14.54
N ILE A 360 -17.40 -21.78 15.11
CA ILE A 360 -16.24 -21.70 16.02
C ILE A 360 -16.46 -22.57 17.26
N ASP A 361 -17.63 -22.49 17.90
CA ASP A 361 -17.95 -23.30 19.09
C ASP A 361 -17.86 -24.81 18.82
N LYS A 362 -18.23 -25.25 17.60
CA LYS A 362 -18.16 -26.68 17.20
C LYS A 362 -16.74 -27.18 16.97
N SER A 363 -15.80 -26.29 16.65
CA SER A 363 -14.37 -26.66 16.53
C SER A 363 -13.78 -27.10 17.88
N GLY A 364 -14.37 -26.65 19.00
CA GLY A 364 -13.88 -26.88 20.35
C GLY A 364 -12.69 -26.00 20.75
N LEU A 365 -12.31 -25.02 19.92
CA LEU A 365 -11.26 -24.06 20.23
C LEU A 365 -11.76 -22.95 21.18
N GLU A 366 -10.88 -22.52 22.08
CA GLU A 366 -11.14 -21.32 22.87
C GLU A 366 -10.94 -20.05 22.03
N TYR A 367 -11.79 -19.05 22.26
CA TYR A 367 -11.64 -17.73 21.66
C TYR A 367 -12.06 -16.64 22.63
N LYS A 368 -11.63 -15.42 22.32
CA LYS A 368 -12.04 -14.20 23.03
C LYS A 368 -12.37 -13.09 22.03
N PHE A 369 -13.22 -12.17 22.46
CA PHE A 369 -13.47 -10.94 21.72
C PHE A 369 -12.38 -9.89 22.04
N VAL A 370 -11.89 -9.21 21.01
CA VAL A 370 -10.86 -8.18 21.15
C VAL A 370 -11.43 -6.81 20.78
N ASP A 371 -11.36 -5.88 21.73
CA ASP A 371 -11.89 -4.53 21.54
C ASP A 371 -11.01 -3.67 20.64
N LYS A 372 -9.69 -3.84 20.72
CA LYS A 372 -8.73 -3.06 19.94
C LYS A 372 -7.69 -3.96 19.31
N GLN A 373 -7.53 -3.78 18.01
CA GLN A 373 -6.62 -4.56 17.19
C GLN A 373 -5.16 -4.19 17.42
N LEU A 374 -4.87 -2.91 17.66
CA LEU A 374 -3.51 -2.38 17.78
C LEU A 374 -2.98 -2.32 19.23
N GLU A 375 -3.70 -2.88 20.22
CA GLU A 375 -3.32 -2.85 21.64
C GLU A 375 -2.66 -4.12 22.17
#